data_AF-A0A814QG06-F1
#
_entry.id   AF-A0A814QG06-F1
#
_cell.length_a   1.000
_cell.length_b   1.000
_cell.length_c   1.000
_cell.angle_alpha   90.00
_cell.angle_beta   90.00
_cell.angle_gamma   90.00
#
_symmetry.space_group_name_H-M   'P 1'
#
loop_
_entity.id
_entity.type
_entity.pdbx_description
1 polymer ?
#
loop_
_entity_poly.entity_id
_entity_poly.type
_entity_poly.pdbx_seq_one_letter_code
_entity_poly.pdbx_strand_id
1 'polypeptide(L)'
;MSSEHGLHVMLSYHWDNKELVSKIYKVLKSRNIRVWMDIHGGISFNLFHSMADGIENAAVVCCFMTSKYQSSRNCEKELLYADRRRVPIIPCRLIRDWEPSTWLGLVIAGLVWVDFRDTTDVNLDLKIDKLIEQIRIVAGKKLNCFLSETSPTLQTRPICSNNSSNNLYPILTQMNDISDSNNLVRSTSIDSSSSSPKRSTPMIDRQHQSIDNTNIIPPPVPPRPNKDLIRERLLSIDIKKNSNEIESIDEKKENNIPLRSEKPDICEISYQQQAYTRFIPDVVDLSPLIINNEKKSSGIIIDYSKFRRLPRIIGDDNDEISFCCPSGVAISKTGLIYVADQQNQCVKIIPLLGSKKQILSRPFNRPKGVHVDEHGRILVTEHNRLLILDNELNLLKAIGEHGSKAGEFNVPWGVTTDSLSNMYICDQMNNRIQKFDADGRFLLEWGYEGEHQGQFYYPHFISVSGNRVAVSDQLNHRIQIFDCFGNYHYKLGEVGNEPGQFSCPFGVCIDANNHLVVADHDNNRVQFFDANGDIELVLDQEANPLFNFQGVHGLALTHDGGLLITDYKRNGKHRLFIFA
;
A
#
# COMPACT_ATOMS: atom_id res chain seq x y z
N MET A 1 -14.26 3.93 -41.25
CA MET A 1 -13.08 4.62 -40.67
C MET A 1 -13.48 5.05 -39.27
N SER A 2 -12.69 4.86 -38.21
CA SER A 2 -11.37 4.23 -38.10
C SER A 2 -11.17 3.69 -36.68
N SER A 3 -10.87 2.40 -36.53
CA SER A 3 -10.66 1.73 -35.22
C SER A 3 -9.23 1.20 -35.06
N GLU A 4 -8.24 1.91 -35.62
CA GLU A 4 -6.82 1.54 -35.51
C GLU A 4 -6.20 1.93 -34.17
N HIS A 5 -6.70 1.35 -33.08
CA HIS A 5 -5.86 1.13 -31.90
C HIS A 5 -4.84 0.03 -32.23
N GLY A 6 -3.82 0.40 -33.03
CA GLY A 6 -2.85 -0.53 -33.61
C GLY A 6 -2.24 -1.45 -32.56
N LEU A 7 -2.22 -2.76 -32.84
CA LEU A 7 -1.85 -3.82 -31.90
C LEU A 7 -0.54 -3.48 -31.19
N HIS A 8 -0.60 -3.45 -29.86
CA HIS A 8 0.55 -3.25 -29.00
C HIS A 8 1.04 -4.60 -28.47
N VAL A 9 2.34 -4.88 -28.62
CA VAL A 9 2.96 -6.17 -28.30
C VAL A 9 4.21 -5.93 -27.48
N MET A 10 4.38 -6.69 -26.39
CA MET A 10 5.62 -6.71 -25.63
C MET A 10 6.51 -7.87 -26.08
N LEU A 11 7.82 -7.63 -26.27
CA LEU A 11 8.82 -8.67 -26.46
C LEU A 11 9.60 -8.88 -25.15
N SER A 12 9.39 -10.01 -24.48
CA SER A 12 10.11 -10.44 -23.29
C SER A 12 11.23 -11.40 -23.69
N TYR A 13 12.48 -11.14 -23.30
CA TYR A 13 13.63 -11.91 -23.76
C TYR A 13 14.84 -11.85 -22.81
N HIS A 14 15.72 -12.85 -22.86
CA HIS A 14 17.02 -12.79 -22.18
C HIS A 14 18.07 -12.08 -23.05
N TRP A 15 18.90 -11.23 -22.44
CA TRP A 15 19.79 -10.28 -23.13
C TRP A 15 20.75 -10.90 -24.14
N ASP A 16 21.21 -12.15 -23.94
CA ASP A 16 21.96 -12.93 -24.95
C ASP A 16 21.34 -12.89 -26.35
N ASN A 17 20.00 -12.85 -26.44
CA ASN A 17 19.24 -12.94 -27.68
C ASN A 17 18.92 -11.57 -28.29
N LYS A 18 19.47 -10.48 -27.74
CA LYS A 18 19.15 -9.08 -28.10
C LYS A 18 19.26 -8.81 -29.60
N GLU A 19 20.25 -9.38 -30.29
CA GLU A 19 20.42 -9.16 -31.73
C GLU A 19 19.24 -9.73 -32.54
N LEU A 20 18.86 -10.98 -32.28
CA LEU A 20 17.74 -11.65 -32.95
C LEU A 20 16.41 -10.96 -32.64
N VAL A 21 16.14 -10.66 -31.37
CA VAL A 21 14.91 -9.96 -30.98
C VAL A 21 14.88 -8.53 -31.53
N SER A 22 16.04 -7.87 -31.69
CA SER A 22 16.15 -6.58 -32.40
C SER A 22 15.92 -6.66 -33.90
N LYS A 23 16.23 -7.78 -34.57
CA LYS A 23 15.79 -8.04 -35.96
C LYS A 23 14.26 -8.15 -36.00
N ILE A 24 13.67 -8.99 -35.14
CA ILE A 24 12.21 -9.20 -35.05
C ILE A 24 11.47 -7.87 -34.77
N TYR A 25 11.93 -7.08 -33.80
CA TYR A 25 11.40 -5.76 -33.46
C TYR A 25 11.30 -4.81 -34.67
N LYS A 26 12.34 -4.77 -35.51
CA LYS A 26 12.37 -3.91 -36.71
C LYS A 26 11.32 -4.34 -37.74
N VAL A 27 11.15 -5.65 -37.95
CA VAL A 27 10.15 -6.19 -38.88
C VAL A 27 8.73 -5.99 -38.34
N LEU A 28 8.47 -6.22 -37.05
CA LEU A 28 7.16 -5.94 -36.45
C LEU A 28 6.78 -4.45 -36.61
N LYS A 29 7.72 -3.52 -36.38
CA LYS A 29 7.50 -2.09 -36.63
C LYS A 29 7.27 -1.75 -38.09
N SER A 30 8.01 -2.35 -39.05
CA SER A 30 7.77 -2.08 -40.48
C SER A 30 6.43 -2.64 -40.98
N ARG A 31 5.86 -3.64 -40.29
CA ARG A 31 4.50 -4.14 -40.50
C ARG A 31 3.42 -3.40 -39.67
N ASN A 32 3.71 -2.19 -39.19
CA ASN A 32 2.83 -1.30 -38.42
C ASN A 32 2.28 -1.87 -37.09
N ILE A 33 3.02 -2.78 -36.43
CA ILE A 33 2.72 -3.25 -35.08
C ILE A 33 3.45 -2.34 -34.08
N ARG A 34 2.76 -1.88 -33.04
CA ARG A 34 3.39 -1.12 -31.95
C ARG A 34 4.09 -2.11 -31.03
N VAL A 35 5.37 -1.91 -30.77
CA VAL A 35 6.18 -2.87 -29.99
C VAL A 35 6.89 -2.19 -28.83
N TRP A 36 6.62 -2.68 -27.62
CA TRP A 36 7.40 -2.41 -26.42
C TRP A 36 8.51 -3.46 -26.27
N MET A 37 9.71 -3.01 -25.96
CA MET A 37 10.88 -3.85 -25.71
C MET A 37 11.91 -3.01 -24.96
N ASP A 38 12.54 -3.52 -23.90
CA ASP A 38 13.77 -2.91 -23.39
C ASP A 38 14.90 -3.13 -24.40
N ILE A 39 15.39 -2.03 -24.98
CA ILE A 39 16.50 -2.00 -25.94
C ILE A 39 17.76 -1.37 -25.32
N HIS A 40 17.63 -0.76 -24.15
CA HIS A 40 18.63 0.16 -23.59
C HIS A 40 19.29 -0.33 -22.30
N GLY A 41 19.08 -1.61 -21.92
CA GLY A 41 19.80 -2.38 -20.90
C GLY A 41 21.00 -1.67 -20.26
N GLY A 42 20.72 -0.89 -19.23
CA GLY A 42 21.58 0.21 -18.79
C GLY A 42 20.83 1.18 -17.88
N ILE A 43 20.52 0.70 -16.66
CA ILE A 43 20.19 1.45 -15.44
C ILE A 43 19.41 2.77 -15.65
N SER A 44 18.09 2.71 -15.50
CA SER A 44 17.30 3.81 -14.94
C SER A 44 16.49 3.29 -13.75
N PHE A 45 16.25 4.16 -12.77
CA PHE A 45 15.47 3.80 -11.58
C PHE A 45 14.00 3.56 -11.99
N ASN A 46 13.32 2.63 -11.31
CA ASN A 46 11.98 2.12 -11.61
C ASN A 46 11.82 1.25 -12.88
N LEU A 47 12.71 0.26 -13.06
CA LEU A 47 12.53 -0.85 -14.02
C LEU A 47 11.13 -1.50 -13.97
N PHE A 48 10.52 -1.58 -12.79
CA PHE A 48 9.17 -2.14 -12.62
C PHE A 48 8.05 -1.28 -13.25
N HIS A 49 8.19 0.06 -13.26
CA HIS A 49 7.13 0.94 -13.77
C HIS A 49 7.09 0.93 -15.31
N SER A 50 8.25 0.89 -15.97
CA SER A 50 8.32 0.73 -17.42
C SER A 50 7.87 -0.68 -17.86
N MET A 51 8.22 -1.71 -17.09
CA MET A 51 7.75 -3.08 -17.30
C MET A 51 6.23 -3.21 -17.15
N ALA A 52 5.63 -2.64 -16.09
CA ALA A 52 4.19 -2.66 -15.88
C ALA A 52 3.44 -1.95 -17.02
N ASP A 53 3.83 -0.72 -17.37
CA ASP A 53 3.28 0.03 -18.50
C ASP A 53 3.41 -0.75 -19.83
N GLY A 54 4.53 -1.44 -20.04
CA GLY A 54 4.73 -2.32 -21.19
C GLY A 54 3.77 -3.51 -21.26
N ILE A 55 3.48 -4.15 -20.13
CA ILE A 55 2.60 -5.33 -20.05
C ILE A 55 1.12 -4.93 -20.05
N GLU A 56 0.72 -3.91 -19.29
CA GLU A 56 -0.69 -3.51 -19.15
C GLU A 56 -1.27 -2.96 -20.46
N ASN A 57 -0.48 -2.21 -21.21
CA ASN A 57 -0.86 -1.76 -22.55
C ASN A 57 -0.77 -2.88 -23.61
N ALA A 58 -0.27 -4.09 -23.30
CA ALA A 58 -0.07 -5.13 -24.30
C ALA A 58 -1.37 -5.87 -24.65
N ALA A 59 -1.62 -6.02 -25.96
CA ALA A 59 -2.58 -6.99 -26.47
C ALA A 59 -2.08 -8.42 -26.23
N VAL A 60 -0.77 -8.65 -26.41
CA VAL A 60 -0.07 -9.94 -26.31
C VAL A 60 1.37 -9.73 -25.83
N VAL A 61 1.90 -10.64 -24.99
CA VAL A 61 3.33 -10.73 -24.64
C VAL A 61 3.98 -11.90 -25.39
N CYS A 62 5.06 -11.65 -26.12
CA CYS A 62 5.83 -12.67 -26.83
C CYS A 62 7.11 -12.97 -26.06
N CYS A 63 7.27 -14.20 -25.57
CA CYS A 63 8.35 -14.59 -24.65
C CYS A 63 9.38 -15.48 -25.36
N PHE A 64 10.63 -15.01 -25.48
CA PHE A 64 11.70 -15.69 -26.21
C PHE A 64 12.48 -16.65 -25.30
N MET A 65 12.05 -17.90 -25.27
CA MET A 65 12.38 -18.88 -24.23
C MET A 65 13.67 -19.65 -24.52
N THR A 66 14.50 -19.71 -23.47
CA THR A 66 15.80 -20.40 -23.38
C THR A 66 16.04 -20.84 -21.94
N SER A 67 17.06 -21.68 -21.72
CA SER A 67 17.56 -22.02 -20.37
C SER A 67 17.96 -20.79 -19.54
N LYS A 68 18.48 -19.73 -20.18
CA LYS A 68 18.80 -18.46 -19.52
C LYS A 68 17.57 -17.57 -19.25
N TYR A 69 16.53 -17.66 -20.09
CA TYR A 69 15.25 -16.99 -19.85
C TYR A 69 14.60 -17.49 -18.56
N GLN A 70 14.54 -18.82 -18.36
CA GLN A 70 13.91 -19.40 -17.16
C GLN A 70 14.72 -19.24 -15.86
N SER A 71 16.01 -18.91 -15.95
CA SER A 71 16.86 -18.53 -14.81
C SER A 71 16.96 -17.02 -14.61
N SER A 72 16.27 -16.21 -15.43
CA SER A 72 16.33 -14.76 -15.36
C SER A 72 15.19 -14.21 -14.52
N ARG A 73 15.54 -13.65 -13.36
CA ARG A 73 14.59 -13.06 -12.41
C ARG A 73 13.77 -11.90 -12.99
N ASN A 74 14.23 -11.26 -14.06
CA ASN A 74 13.45 -10.23 -14.75
C ASN A 74 12.43 -10.87 -15.71
N CYS A 75 12.84 -11.87 -16.50
CA CYS A 75 11.95 -12.60 -17.40
C CYS A 75 10.86 -13.36 -16.64
N GLU A 76 11.20 -13.91 -15.46
CA GLU A 76 10.27 -14.50 -14.49
C GLU A 76 9.22 -13.49 -14.01
N LYS A 77 9.64 -12.29 -13.57
CA LYS A 77 8.72 -11.21 -13.16
C LYS A 77 7.80 -10.77 -14.31
N GLU A 78 8.36 -10.53 -15.49
CA GLU A 78 7.60 -10.11 -16.68
C GLU A 78 6.49 -11.13 -17.01
N LEU A 79 6.85 -12.41 -17.06
CA LEU A 79 5.92 -13.48 -17.42
C LEU A 79 4.87 -13.77 -16.34
N LEU A 80 5.26 -13.83 -15.06
CA LEU A 80 4.32 -14.02 -13.96
C LEU A 80 3.39 -12.82 -13.73
N TYR A 81 3.83 -11.61 -14.07
CA TYR A 81 2.98 -10.42 -14.03
C TYR A 81 1.98 -10.42 -15.21
N ALA A 82 2.42 -10.77 -16.42
CA ALA A 82 1.55 -10.92 -17.59
C ALA A 82 0.46 -11.98 -17.36
N ASP A 83 0.83 -13.16 -16.84
CA ASP A 83 -0.09 -14.24 -16.48
C ASP A 83 -1.13 -13.77 -15.43
N ARG A 84 -0.67 -13.15 -14.33
CA ARG A 84 -1.55 -12.60 -13.28
C ARG A 84 -2.51 -11.53 -13.80
N ARG A 85 -2.09 -10.66 -14.72
CA ARG A 85 -2.96 -9.68 -15.39
C ARG A 85 -3.79 -10.29 -16.53
N ARG A 86 -3.72 -11.61 -16.75
CA ARG A 86 -4.37 -12.36 -17.84
C ARG A 86 -4.05 -11.79 -19.24
N VAL A 87 -2.86 -11.21 -19.41
CA VAL A 87 -2.38 -10.76 -20.71
C VAL A 87 -1.94 -12.00 -21.50
N PRO A 88 -2.48 -12.25 -22.71
CA PRO A 88 -2.15 -13.45 -23.45
C PRO A 88 -0.66 -13.58 -23.77
N ILE A 89 -0.12 -14.78 -23.57
CA ILE A 89 1.29 -15.12 -23.76
C ILE A 89 1.46 -15.96 -25.02
N ILE A 90 2.49 -15.66 -25.83
CA ILE A 90 2.97 -16.51 -26.93
C ILE A 90 4.40 -16.97 -26.62
N PRO A 91 4.60 -18.26 -26.26
CA PRO A 91 5.92 -18.81 -26.03
C PRO A 91 6.66 -19.02 -27.37
N CYS A 92 7.81 -18.37 -27.52
CA CYS A 92 8.67 -18.42 -28.71
C CYS A 92 9.91 -19.27 -28.41
N ARG A 93 10.03 -20.46 -29.00
CA ARG A 93 11.12 -21.41 -28.71
C ARG A 93 12.38 -21.05 -29.50
N LEU A 94 13.49 -20.76 -28.81
CA LEU A 94 14.79 -20.48 -29.45
C LEU A 94 15.73 -21.68 -29.50
N ILE A 95 15.69 -22.59 -28.52
CA ILE A 95 16.67 -23.68 -28.38
C ILE A 95 16.07 -25.08 -28.55
N ARG A 96 16.91 -25.98 -29.07
CA ARG A 96 16.67 -27.44 -29.07
C ARG A 96 16.87 -27.99 -27.65
N ASP A 97 16.29 -29.16 -27.40
CA ASP A 97 16.67 -30.09 -26.33
C ASP A 97 16.80 -29.45 -24.93
N TRP A 98 15.74 -28.72 -24.56
CA TRP A 98 15.57 -28.00 -23.30
C TRP A 98 14.12 -28.16 -22.84
N GLU A 99 13.94 -28.34 -21.53
CA GLU A 99 12.64 -28.47 -20.87
C GLU A 99 12.38 -27.27 -19.94
N PRO A 100 11.13 -26.74 -19.91
CA PRO A 100 10.73 -25.72 -18.94
C PRO A 100 10.90 -26.17 -17.48
N SER A 101 11.33 -25.25 -16.61
CA SER A 101 11.29 -25.40 -15.17
C SER A 101 9.86 -25.60 -14.67
N THR A 102 9.68 -26.13 -13.44
CA THR A 102 8.36 -26.34 -12.83
C THR A 102 7.49 -25.08 -12.85
N TRP A 103 8.05 -23.91 -12.56
CA TRP A 103 7.31 -22.64 -12.58
C TRP A 103 6.92 -22.23 -14.01
N LEU A 104 7.84 -22.38 -14.96
CA LEU A 104 7.64 -21.93 -16.34
C LEU A 104 6.67 -22.86 -17.10
N GLY A 105 6.80 -24.17 -16.87
CA GLY A 105 5.92 -25.20 -17.43
C GLY A 105 4.46 -25.05 -16.99
N LEU A 106 4.20 -24.58 -15.76
CA LEU A 106 2.85 -24.28 -15.29
C LEU A 106 2.21 -23.12 -16.09
N VAL A 107 2.95 -22.02 -16.30
CA VAL A 107 2.42 -20.83 -17.01
C VAL A 107 2.17 -21.10 -18.49
N ILE A 108 2.98 -21.95 -19.13
CA ILE A 108 2.88 -22.22 -20.59
C ILE A 108 2.21 -23.56 -20.94
N ALA A 109 1.60 -24.23 -19.96
CA ALA A 109 0.87 -25.47 -20.16
C ALA A 109 -0.27 -25.27 -21.18
N GLY A 110 -0.24 -26.03 -22.27
CA GLY A 110 -1.26 -25.97 -23.32
C GLY A 110 -1.20 -24.74 -24.25
N LEU A 111 -0.22 -23.85 -24.10
CA LEU A 111 -0.03 -22.72 -25.03
C LEU A 111 0.55 -23.19 -26.39
N VAL A 112 0.16 -22.49 -27.46
CA VAL A 112 0.69 -22.73 -28.82
C VAL A 112 2.04 -22.03 -28.97
N TRP A 113 3.07 -22.79 -29.35
CA TRP A 113 4.43 -22.29 -29.49
C TRP A 113 4.75 -21.80 -30.89
N VAL A 114 5.50 -20.70 -31.00
CA VAL A 114 6.13 -20.27 -32.25
C VAL A 114 7.59 -20.72 -32.26
N ASP A 115 7.99 -21.47 -33.29
CA ASP A 115 9.32 -22.09 -33.34
C ASP A 115 10.34 -21.22 -34.09
N PHE A 116 11.29 -20.66 -33.35
CA PHE A 116 12.40 -19.84 -33.84
C PHE A 116 13.74 -20.58 -33.86
N ARG A 117 13.77 -21.91 -33.61
CA ARG A 117 14.97 -22.73 -33.82
C ARG A 117 15.44 -22.66 -35.29
N ASP A 118 16.74 -22.81 -35.52
CA ASP A 118 17.35 -23.00 -36.85
C ASP A 118 17.02 -21.86 -37.87
N THR A 119 17.07 -20.60 -37.42
CA THR A 119 16.86 -19.40 -38.25
C THR A 119 18.11 -18.98 -39.03
N THR A 120 18.07 -19.17 -40.36
CA THR A 120 18.77 -18.30 -41.32
C THR A 120 17.92 -17.05 -41.60
N ASP A 121 18.51 -15.96 -42.12
CA ASP A 121 17.75 -14.71 -42.37
C ASP A 121 16.55 -14.92 -43.32
N VAL A 122 16.65 -15.80 -44.33
CA VAL A 122 15.52 -16.12 -45.23
C VAL A 122 14.40 -16.89 -44.52
N ASN A 123 14.72 -17.71 -43.52
CA ASN A 123 13.74 -18.45 -42.71
C ASN A 123 13.17 -17.58 -41.58
N LEU A 124 13.88 -16.52 -41.18
CA LEU A 124 13.50 -15.61 -40.11
C LEU A 124 12.21 -14.85 -40.45
N ASP A 125 12.10 -14.27 -41.65
CA ASP A 125 10.89 -13.55 -42.06
C ASP A 125 9.66 -14.46 -42.09
N LEU A 126 9.77 -15.69 -42.59
CA LEU A 126 8.69 -16.68 -42.56
C LEU A 126 8.25 -17.07 -41.14
N LYS A 127 9.17 -17.05 -40.17
CA LYS A 127 8.87 -17.28 -38.74
C LYS A 127 8.27 -16.05 -38.07
N ILE A 128 8.67 -14.84 -38.49
CA ILE A 128 8.05 -13.58 -38.04
C ILE A 128 6.63 -13.45 -38.58
N ASP A 129 6.36 -13.83 -39.84
CA ASP A 129 5.00 -13.83 -40.39
C ASP A 129 4.07 -14.79 -39.63
N LYS A 130 4.57 -15.98 -39.25
CA LYS A 130 3.84 -16.90 -38.34
C LYS A 130 3.63 -16.30 -36.94
N LEU A 131 4.61 -15.57 -36.40
CA LEU A 131 4.45 -14.86 -35.12
C LEU A 131 3.36 -13.76 -35.23
N ILE A 132 3.33 -13.01 -36.32
CA ILE A 132 2.31 -11.98 -36.60
C ILE A 132 0.91 -12.61 -36.72
N GLU A 133 0.80 -13.77 -37.37
CA GLU A 133 -0.44 -14.54 -37.46
C GLU A 133 -0.94 -14.95 -36.06
N GLN A 134 -0.08 -15.54 -35.23
CA GLN A 134 -0.46 -15.93 -33.85
C GLN A 134 -0.80 -14.72 -32.99
N ILE A 135 -0.05 -13.61 -33.08
CA ILE A 135 -0.39 -12.34 -32.39
C ILE A 135 -1.80 -11.88 -32.76
N ARG A 136 -2.17 -11.92 -34.06
CA ARG A 136 -3.49 -11.52 -34.54
C ARG A 136 -4.59 -12.46 -34.05
N ILE A 137 -4.38 -13.78 -34.07
CA ILE A 137 -5.34 -14.78 -33.57
C ILE A 137 -5.58 -14.60 -32.07
N VAL A 138 -4.50 -14.44 -31.30
CA VAL A 138 -4.55 -14.33 -29.83
C VAL A 138 -5.15 -12.98 -29.40
N ALA A 139 -4.76 -11.87 -30.02
CA ALA A 139 -5.37 -10.56 -29.76
C ALA A 139 -6.84 -10.50 -30.21
N GLY A 140 -7.22 -11.13 -31.32
CA GLY A 140 -8.60 -11.21 -31.79
C GLY A 140 -9.51 -11.93 -30.81
N LYS A 141 -9.03 -13.02 -30.18
CA LYS A 141 -9.73 -13.69 -29.06
C LYS A 141 -9.93 -12.74 -27.87
N LYS A 142 -8.90 -11.96 -27.49
CA LYS A 142 -8.97 -10.97 -26.40
C LYS A 142 -10.05 -9.92 -26.67
N LEU A 143 -10.10 -9.34 -27.88
CA LEU A 143 -11.12 -8.35 -28.26
C LEU A 143 -12.55 -8.93 -28.21
N ASN A 144 -12.75 -10.15 -28.72
CA ASN A 144 -14.09 -10.75 -28.74
C ASN A 144 -14.63 -11.05 -27.34
N CYS A 145 -13.77 -11.40 -26.36
CA CYS A 145 -14.20 -11.61 -24.97
C CYS A 145 -14.71 -10.31 -24.33
N PHE A 146 -13.99 -9.19 -24.53
CA PHE A 146 -14.41 -7.86 -24.04
C PHE A 146 -15.77 -7.41 -24.61
N LEU A 147 -16.08 -7.79 -25.85
CA LEU A 147 -17.38 -7.51 -26.48
C LEU A 147 -18.52 -8.40 -25.95
N SER A 148 -18.22 -9.60 -25.43
CA SER A 148 -19.23 -10.46 -24.81
C SER A 148 -19.57 -10.09 -23.35
N GLU A 149 -18.64 -9.47 -22.62
CA GLU A 149 -18.83 -9.10 -21.20
C GLU A 149 -19.63 -7.80 -20.98
N THR A 150 -19.97 -7.07 -22.06
CA THR A 150 -20.56 -5.72 -21.99
C THR A 150 -22.06 -5.64 -22.33
N SER A 151 -22.75 -6.78 -22.43
CA SER A 151 -24.20 -6.84 -22.70
C SER A 151 -25.03 -7.28 -21.48
N PRO A 152 -25.76 -6.38 -20.80
CA PRO A 152 -26.62 -6.75 -19.68
C PRO A 152 -27.86 -7.53 -20.16
N THR A 153 -28.06 -8.73 -19.61
CA THR A 153 -29.17 -9.61 -19.97
C THR A 153 -30.49 -9.16 -19.35
N LEU A 154 -31.37 -8.59 -20.16
CA LEU A 154 -32.79 -8.44 -19.80
C LEU A 154 -33.44 -9.81 -19.68
N GLN A 155 -33.80 -10.20 -18.46
CA GLN A 155 -34.66 -11.36 -18.22
C GLN A 155 -36.11 -11.04 -18.59
N THR A 156 -36.68 -11.83 -19.51
CA THR A 156 -38.14 -11.96 -19.65
C THR A 156 -38.52 -13.43 -19.52
N ARG A 157 -39.53 -13.73 -18.69
CA ARG A 157 -40.08 -15.10 -18.55
C ARG A 157 -41.13 -15.34 -19.63
N PRO A 158 -41.27 -16.58 -20.15
CA PRO A 158 -42.18 -16.88 -21.25
C PRO A 158 -43.63 -17.08 -20.78
N ILE A 159 -44.59 -16.51 -21.51
CA ILE A 159 -46.00 -16.92 -21.56
C ILE A 159 -46.43 -16.87 -23.03
N CYS A 160 -47.24 -17.84 -23.48
CA CYS A 160 -47.65 -18.00 -24.87
C CYS A 160 -49.13 -17.66 -25.08
N SER A 161 -49.48 -17.00 -26.20
CA SER A 161 -50.71 -17.32 -26.96
C SER A 161 -50.82 -16.65 -28.35
N ASN A 162 -50.90 -17.50 -29.37
CA ASN A 162 -51.66 -17.46 -30.63
C ASN A 162 -52.37 -16.18 -31.16
N ASN A 163 -52.20 -15.97 -32.48
CA ASN A 163 -53.21 -15.70 -33.54
C ASN A 163 -53.22 -14.36 -34.34
N SER A 164 -53.61 -14.53 -35.61
CA SER A 164 -54.28 -13.59 -36.55
C SER A 164 -53.56 -12.34 -37.10
N SER A 165 -52.83 -12.54 -38.20
CA SER A 165 -53.12 -12.03 -39.57
C SER A 165 -53.33 -10.53 -39.91
N ASN A 166 -52.76 -10.16 -41.08
CA ASN A 166 -53.24 -9.20 -42.11
C ASN A 166 -52.91 -7.68 -42.05
N ASN A 167 -52.00 -7.30 -42.96
CA ASN A 167 -52.16 -6.33 -44.07
C ASN A 167 -52.35 -4.80 -43.88
N LEU A 168 -51.54 -4.09 -44.70
CA LEU A 168 -51.79 -2.81 -45.41
C LEU A 168 -51.56 -1.43 -44.72
N TYR A 169 -51.05 -0.52 -45.56
CA TYR A 169 -50.82 0.93 -45.37
C TYR A 169 -52.11 1.75 -45.73
N PRO A 170 -52.09 3.11 -45.78
CA PRO A 170 -51.83 4.10 -44.72
C PRO A 170 -52.98 5.16 -44.68
N ILE A 171 -52.87 6.28 -43.93
CA ILE A 171 -53.54 7.59 -44.23
C ILE A 171 -53.02 8.75 -43.35
N LEU A 172 -53.24 10.01 -43.76
CA LEU A 172 -52.86 11.25 -43.06
C LEU A 172 -54.06 11.97 -42.41
N THR A 173 -53.79 12.71 -41.31
CA THR A 173 -54.35 14.04 -40.95
C THR A 173 -53.33 14.73 -40.02
N GLN A 174 -52.93 16.01 -40.14
CA GLN A 174 -53.67 17.29 -40.12
C GLN A 174 -54.34 17.62 -38.76
N MET A 175 -54.30 18.85 -38.21
CA MET A 175 -53.48 20.06 -38.49
C MET A 175 -53.62 21.06 -37.31
N ASN A 176 -53.09 22.29 -37.48
CA ASN A 176 -53.28 23.53 -36.68
C ASN A 176 -52.35 23.76 -35.46
N ASP A 177 -52.07 25.01 -35.05
CA ASP A 177 -51.57 26.24 -35.74
C ASP A 177 -51.41 27.40 -34.72
N ILE A 178 -50.97 28.60 -35.18
CA ILE A 178 -50.70 29.91 -34.49
C ILE A 178 -49.18 30.17 -34.42
N SER A 179 -48.55 30.85 -35.41
CA SER A 179 -48.56 32.31 -35.75
C SER A 179 -47.95 33.20 -34.65
N ASP A 180 -47.03 34.15 -34.88
CA ASP A 180 -46.37 34.70 -36.08
C ASP A 180 -45.14 35.56 -35.62
N SER A 181 -44.25 36.24 -36.38
CA SER A 181 -44.17 36.67 -37.79
C SER A 181 -42.74 37.11 -38.22
N ASN A 182 -42.58 37.47 -39.49
CA ASN A 182 -41.69 38.52 -40.06
C ASN A 182 -40.16 38.33 -40.24
N ASN A 183 -39.81 38.08 -41.52
CA ASN A 183 -38.78 38.76 -42.34
C ASN A 183 -37.28 38.45 -42.10
N LEU A 184 -36.57 37.82 -43.06
CA LEU A 184 -36.04 38.37 -44.34
C LEU A 184 -34.85 39.36 -44.17
N VAL A 185 -33.77 39.34 -44.96
CA VAL A 185 -33.18 38.32 -45.87
C VAL A 185 -31.79 38.82 -46.36
N ARG A 186 -30.78 37.94 -46.50
CA ARG A 186 -29.88 37.83 -47.70
C ARG A 186 -28.68 36.90 -47.49
N SER A 187 -28.37 36.17 -48.56
CA SER A 187 -27.12 35.44 -48.79
C SER A 187 -26.17 36.26 -49.67
N THR A 188 -24.86 35.95 -49.60
CA THR A 188 -24.02 35.70 -50.78
C THR A 188 -22.72 34.99 -50.38
N SER A 189 -22.24 34.08 -51.24
CA SER A 189 -20.94 33.41 -51.17
C SER A 189 -19.88 34.14 -52.03
N ILE A 190 -18.59 33.78 -51.88
CA ILE A 190 -17.63 33.53 -53.00
C ILE A 190 -16.25 33.06 -52.48
N ASP A 191 -15.94 31.80 -52.77
CA ASP A 191 -14.70 31.19 -53.27
C ASP A 191 -13.27 31.72 -52.92
N SER A 192 -12.55 30.87 -52.17
CA SER A 192 -11.37 30.10 -52.64
C SER A 192 -9.91 30.61 -52.53
N SER A 193 -9.03 29.59 -52.63
CA SER A 193 -7.61 29.56 -53.08
C SER A 193 -6.47 29.67 -52.05
N SER A 194 -5.77 28.53 -51.90
CA SER A 194 -4.33 28.30 -51.72
C SER A 194 -3.38 29.50 -51.45
N SER A 195 -2.39 29.40 -50.56
CA SER A 195 -1.25 28.46 -50.73
C SER A 195 -0.27 28.45 -49.54
N SER A 196 0.54 27.38 -49.46
CA SER A 196 1.78 27.31 -48.66
C SER A 196 2.99 27.60 -49.59
N PRO A 197 4.20 28.01 -49.13
CA PRO A 197 5.05 27.12 -48.31
C PRO A 197 6.23 27.73 -47.47
N LYS A 198 6.99 26.82 -46.83
CA LYS A 198 8.45 26.85 -46.52
C LYS A 198 9.05 27.76 -45.42
N ARG A 199 9.59 27.04 -44.41
CA ARG A 199 10.81 27.28 -43.59
C ARG A 199 11.75 28.44 -43.98
N SER A 200 12.21 29.17 -42.95
CA SER A 200 13.65 29.31 -42.65
C SER A 200 13.88 29.68 -41.17
N THR A 201 14.99 29.23 -40.59
CA THR A 201 15.57 29.76 -39.34
C THR A 201 16.88 30.48 -39.68
N PRO A 202 17.24 31.51 -38.89
CA PRO A 202 18.57 31.50 -38.29
C PRO A 202 18.57 31.94 -36.81
N MET A 203 19.69 31.70 -36.12
CA MET A 203 20.02 32.32 -34.83
C MET A 203 20.73 33.67 -35.04
N ILE A 204 20.72 34.56 -34.02
CA ILE A 204 21.92 35.24 -33.46
C ILE A 204 21.56 36.06 -32.20
N ASP A 205 22.59 36.41 -31.42
CA ASP A 205 22.65 36.95 -30.06
C ASP A 205 21.83 38.21 -29.66
N ARG A 206 21.49 38.23 -28.35
CA ARG A 206 21.57 39.33 -27.35
C ARG A 206 21.25 40.79 -27.76
N GLN A 207 20.32 41.44 -27.03
CA GLN A 207 20.65 42.21 -25.80
C GLN A 207 19.37 42.71 -25.08
N HIS A 208 19.54 43.36 -23.93
CA HIS A 208 18.45 43.83 -23.04
C HIS A 208 17.64 45.01 -23.60
N GLN A 209 16.34 45.06 -23.30
CA GLN A 209 15.77 46.12 -22.44
C GLN A 209 14.39 45.73 -21.88
N SER A 210 13.90 46.49 -20.90
CA SER A 210 12.83 46.14 -19.96
C SER A 210 11.56 46.99 -20.14
N ILE A 211 10.39 46.37 -19.99
CA ILE A 211 9.12 47.02 -19.61
C ILE A 211 8.39 46.08 -18.62
N ASP A 212 7.82 46.64 -17.55
CA ASP A 212 7.23 45.90 -16.43
C ASP A 212 5.70 45.69 -16.52
N ASN A 213 5.20 44.76 -15.68
CA ASN A 213 3.81 44.56 -15.25
C ASN A 213 2.83 44.00 -16.30
N THR A 214 1.84 43.17 -15.94
CA THR A 214 1.11 43.06 -14.67
C THR A 214 1.05 41.65 -14.04
N ASN A 215 0.64 41.60 -12.77
CA ASN A 215 0.70 40.42 -11.89
C ASN A 215 -0.50 39.46 -12.02
N ILE A 216 -0.22 38.16 -11.92
CA ILE A 216 -1.08 37.20 -11.21
C ILE A 216 -0.18 36.36 -10.30
N ILE A 217 -0.44 36.34 -9.00
CA ILE A 217 0.38 35.65 -7.99
C ILE A 217 -0.35 34.37 -7.56
N PRO A 218 0.25 33.17 -7.69
CA PRO A 218 -0.29 31.94 -7.10
C PRO A 218 -0.13 31.96 -5.57
N PRO A 219 -1.00 31.27 -4.80
CA PRO A 219 -0.94 31.27 -3.34
C PRO A 219 0.37 30.66 -2.80
N PRO A 220 0.84 31.09 -1.61
CA PRO A 220 2.11 30.67 -1.07
C PRO A 220 2.10 29.18 -0.69
N VAL A 221 3.06 28.43 -1.22
CA VAL A 221 3.36 27.07 -0.75
C VAL A 221 3.87 27.15 0.69
N PRO A 222 3.38 26.32 1.63
CA PRO A 222 3.86 26.33 3.01
C PRO A 222 5.36 26.01 3.07
N PRO A 223 6.12 26.60 4.02
CA PRO A 223 7.56 26.42 4.09
C PRO A 223 7.90 24.96 4.41
N ARG A 224 8.75 24.34 3.59
CA ARG A 224 9.29 23.00 3.85
C ARG A 224 9.97 22.99 5.23
N PRO A 225 9.65 22.05 6.13
CA PRO A 225 10.34 21.97 7.40
C PRO A 225 11.83 21.63 7.15
N ASN A 226 12.71 22.35 7.82
CA ASN A 226 14.15 22.23 7.60
C ASN A 226 14.65 20.82 7.99
N LYS A 227 15.23 20.08 7.03
CA LYS A 227 15.67 18.68 7.20
C LYS A 227 16.63 18.52 8.39
N ASP A 228 17.53 19.47 8.59
CA ASP A 228 18.51 19.39 9.69
C ASP A 228 17.85 19.63 11.06
N LEU A 229 16.79 20.44 11.14
CA LEU A 229 16.07 20.75 12.37
C LEU A 229 15.14 19.60 12.83
N ILE A 230 14.62 18.81 11.88
CA ILE A 230 13.98 17.52 12.19
C ILE A 230 15.02 16.49 12.64
N ARG A 231 16.16 16.41 11.92
CA ARG A 231 17.26 15.50 12.25
C ARG A 231 17.82 15.76 13.65
N GLU A 232 18.02 17.03 14.02
CA GLU A 232 18.42 17.44 15.38
C GLU A 232 17.32 17.18 16.41
N ARG A 233 16.03 17.35 16.11
CA ARG A 233 14.95 16.99 17.06
C ARG A 233 14.93 15.49 17.36
N LEU A 234 15.07 14.64 16.34
CA LEU A 234 15.12 13.18 16.52
C LEU A 234 16.41 12.74 17.23
N LEU A 235 17.57 13.33 16.90
CA LEU A 235 18.83 13.03 17.58
C LEU A 235 18.90 13.59 19.03
N SER A 236 18.25 14.72 19.32
CA SER A 236 18.26 15.33 20.67
C SER A 236 17.28 14.67 21.65
N ILE A 237 16.24 13.98 21.14
CA ILE A 237 15.48 12.97 21.90
C ILE A 237 16.40 11.80 22.29
N ASP A 238 17.35 11.43 21.43
CA ASP A 238 18.21 10.26 21.60
C ASP A 238 19.51 10.48 22.39
N ILE A 239 19.94 11.73 22.60
CA ILE A 239 21.28 12.07 23.15
C ILE A 239 21.24 12.68 24.56
N LYS A 240 20.09 13.17 25.06
CA LYS A 240 20.01 13.92 26.33
C LYS A 240 20.03 13.07 27.63
N LYS A 241 21.12 12.33 27.85
CA LYS A 241 21.91 12.27 29.10
C LYS A 241 22.96 11.15 29.01
N ASN A 242 24.20 11.50 28.64
CA ASN A 242 25.35 10.65 28.95
C ASN A 242 26.62 11.52 29.15
N SER A 243 26.60 12.31 30.22
CA SER A 243 27.70 13.16 30.67
C SER A 243 27.62 13.35 32.18
N ASN A 244 27.76 12.26 32.93
CA ASN A 244 28.08 12.35 34.35
C ASN A 244 29.58 12.68 34.45
N GLU A 245 29.91 13.95 34.65
CA GLU A 245 31.21 14.27 35.25
C GLU A 245 31.17 13.89 36.74
N ILE A 246 32.30 13.38 37.23
CA ILE A 246 32.43 12.89 38.60
C ILE A 246 33.06 13.99 39.43
N GLU A 247 32.27 14.68 40.24
CA GLU A 247 32.77 15.33 41.45
C GLU A 247 31.93 14.93 42.68
N SER A 248 32.65 14.49 43.70
CA SER A 248 32.18 14.18 45.04
C SER A 248 32.22 15.43 45.93
N ILE A 249 31.33 15.55 46.93
CA ILE A 249 31.71 15.76 48.36
C ILE A 249 30.49 15.86 49.29
N ASP A 250 30.66 15.26 50.48
CA ASP A 250 30.01 15.40 51.79
C ASP A 250 28.49 15.38 52.05
N GLU A 251 28.18 14.66 53.13
CA GLU A 251 26.94 14.71 53.91
C GLU A 251 26.87 15.99 54.78
N LYS A 252 25.66 16.48 55.10
CA LYS A 252 25.18 16.66 56.50
C LYS A 252 23.75 17.21 56.66
N LYS A 253 23.03 16.56 57.58
CA LYS A 253 22.13 17.09 58.63
C LYS A 253 20.80 17.84 58.29
N GLU A 254 19.74 17.20 58.78
CA GLU A 254 18.72 17.75 59.71
C GLU A 254 17.68 18.80 59.26
N ASN A 255 16.41 18.38 59.39
CA ASN A 255 15.29 19.11 59.99
C ASN A 255 14.92 20.51 59.48
N ASN A 256 13.75 20.63 58.85
CA ASN A 256 12.57 21.08 59.60
C ASN A 256 11.24 20.87 58.85
N ILE A 257 10.17 20.71 59.62
CA ILE A 257 8.77 20.74 59.16
C ILE A 257 8.17 22.09 59.58
N PRO A 258 7.30 22.69 58.76
CA PRO A 258 6.03 23.15 59.32
C PRO A 258 4.84 22.67 58.46
N LEU A 259 3.76 22.25 59.13
CA LEU A 259 2.47 22.08 58.47
C LEU A 259 1.92 23.45 58.07
N ARG A 260 1.25 23.55 56.93
CA ARG A 260 0.06 24.41 56.85
C ARG A 260 -1.01 23.81 55.97
N SER A 261 -2.24 23.88 56.47
CA SER A 261 -3.47 23.47 55.80
C SER A 261 -4.08 24.66 55.06
N GLU A 262 -4.57 24.44 53.85
CA GLU A 262 -5.62 25.28 53.26
C GLU A 262 -6.46 24.45 52.27
N LYS A 263 -7.79 24.53 52.39
CA LYS A 263 -8.74 24.16 51.33
C LYS A 263 -9.01 25.42 50.50
N PRO A 264 -9.18 25.26 49.19
CA PRO A 264 -10.51 25.50 48.58
C PRO A 264 -10.80 24.51 47.43
N ASP A 265 -11.99 24.44 46.82
CA ASP A 265 -13.34 24.74 47.29
C ASP A 265 -14.35 23.89 46.49
N ILE A 266 -15.57 23.70 47.00
CA ILE A 266 -16.62 22.97 46.27
C ILE A 266 -17.48 23.98 45.50
N CYS A 267 -17.22 24.10 44.20
CA CYS A 267 -18.09 24.85 43.29
C CYS A 267 -19.05 23.90 42.55
N GLU A 268 -20.28 23.78 43.06
CA GLU A 268 -21.41 23.37 42.23
C GLU A 268 -21.64 24.43 41.14
N ILE A 269 -21.67 24.03 39.87
CA ILE A 269 -22.17 24.86 38.77
C ILE A 269 -23.21 24.04 38.00
N SER A 270 -24.32 24.69 37.64
CA SER A 270 -25.55 24.04 37.24
C SER A 270 -25.52 23.41 35.85
N TYR A 271 -26.13 22.24 35.73
CA TYR A 271 -26.60 21.74 34.43
C TYR A 271 -27.72 22.64 33.90
N GLN A 272 -27.46 23.40 32.83
CA GLN A 272 -28.51 23.84 31.93
C GLN A 272 -28.49 23.00 30.66
N GLN A 273 -29.58 22.26 30.43
CA GLN A 273 -29.82 21.57 29.18
C GLN A 273 -30.19 22.57 28.10
N GLN A 274 -29.41 22.66 27.02
CA GLN A 274 -29.90 23.11 25.72
C GLN A 274 -29.47 22.10 24.65
N ALA A 275 -30.40 21.73 23.78
CA ALA A 275 -30.29 20.55 22.95
C ALA A 275 -29.66 20.84 21.58
N TYR A 276 -28.71 20.00 21.19
CA TYR A 276 -28.28 19.83 19.80
C TYR A 276 -28.40 18.36 19.39
N THR A 277 -29.64 17.87 19.31
CA THR A 277 -29.96 16.61 18.63
C THR A 277 -29.72 16.72 17.13
N ARG A 278 -28.83 15.90 16.57
CA ARG A 278 -28.82 15.53 15.14
C ARG A 278 -28.13 14.17 14.93
N PHE A 279 -28.86 13.26 14.27
CA PHE A 279 -28.37 12.00 13.68
C PHE A 279 -27.55 11.05 14.56
N ILE A 280 -28.27 10.36 15.47
CA ILE A 280 -28.03 8.92 15.66
C ILE A 280 -28.92 8.21 14.60
N PRO A 281 -28.37 7.38 13.70
CA PRO A 281 -29.19 6.54 12.82
C PRO A 281 -29.98 5.48 13.62
N ASP A 282 -31.20 5.18 13.19
CA ASP A 282 -32.14 4.34 13.94
C ASP A 282 -31.68 2.88 14.14
N VAL A 283 -32.30 2.24 15.13
CA VAL A 283 -32.03 0.86 15.54
C VAL A 283 -32.28 -0.12 14.39
N VAL A 284 -31.20 -0.76 13.93
CA VAL A 284 -31.29 -1.99 13.13
C VAL A 284 -31.52 -3.17 14.08
N ASP A 285 -32.65 -3.86 13.92
CA ASP A 285 -32.94 -5.13 14.58
C ASP A 285 -31.95 -6.20 14.10
N LEU A 286 -31.05 -6.62 14.98
CA LEU A 286 -30.09 -7.71 14.74
C LEU A 286 -30.48 -8.98 15.50
N SER A 287 -31.73 -9.41 15.31
CA SER A 287 -32.16 -10.77 15.62
C SER A 287 -31.38 -11.80 14.77
N PRO A 288 -30.99 -12.96 15.35
CA PRO A 288 -29.89 -13.77 14.80
C PRO A 288 -30.31 -14.64 13.61
N LEU A 289 -29.89 -14.24 12.40
CA LEU A 289 -29.89 -15.10 11.22
C LEU A 289 -28.79 -16.18 11.31
N ILE A 290 -29.13 -17.29 11.94
CA ILE A 290 -28.47 -18.59 11.74
C ILE A 290 -28.92 -19.15 10.37
N ILE A 291 -28.11 -20.02 9.74
CA ILE A 291 -28.18 -20.56 8.34
C ILE A 291 -27.35 -19.68 7.38
N ASN A 292 -26.30 -20.16 6.71
CA ASN A 292 -25.72 -21.51 6.67
C ASN A 292 -24.20 -21.48 6.37
N ASN A 293 -23.54 -22.65 6.43
CA ASN A 293 -22.09 -22.83 6.22
C ASN A 293 -21.51 -22.16 4.96
N GLU A 294 -20.73 -21.10 5.15
CA GLU A 294 -19.65 -20.73 4.22
C GLU A 294 -18.29 -20.77 4.92
N LYS A 295 -17.20 -20.75 4.14
CA LYS A 295 -15.84 -21.05 4.63
C LYS A 295 -15.38 -19.99 5.64
N LYS A 296 -15.14 -20.41 6.89
CA LYS A 296 -14.42 -19.57 7.86
C LYS A 296 -13.06 -19.16 7.27
N SER A 297 -12.85 -17.86 7.11
CA SER A 297 -11.51 -17.29 6.94
C SER A 297 -10.68 -17.65 8.18
N SER A 298 -9.45 -18.10 7.97
CA SER A 298 -8.57 -18.62 9.04
C SER A 298 -7.78 -17.51 9.74
N GLY A 299 -8.37 -16.33 9.89
CA GLY A 299 -7.71 -15.14 10.43
C GLY A 299 -8.62 -14.36 11.37
N ILE A 300 -8.03 -13.37 12.05
CA ILE A 300 -8.70 -12.53 13.03
C ILE A 300 -9.64 -11.55 12.31
N ILE A 301 -10.87 -11.41 12.80
CA ILE A 301 -11.85 -10.39 12.35
C ILE A 301 -12.10 -9.44 13.52
N ILE A 302 -12.26 -8.14 13.25
CA ILE A 302 -12.53 -7.13 14.29
C ILE A 302 -13.93 -7.34 14.90
N ASP A 303 -14.00 -7.41 16.23
CA ASP A 303 -15.24 -7.43 17.00
C ASP A 303 -15.53 -6.03 17.56
N TYR A 304 -16.38 -5.28 16.85
CA TYR A 304 -16.78 -3.92 17.24
C TYR A 304 -17.55 -3.86 18.57
N SER A 305 -17.99 -4.99 19.14
CA SER A 305 -18.58 -5.03 20.48
C SER A 305 -17.54 -4.82 21.59
N LYS A 306 -16.25 -5.12 21.34
CA LYS A 306 -15.15 -4.93 22.29
C LYS A 306 -14.99 -3.46 22.69
N PHE A 307 -15.10 -2.54 21.73
CA PHE A 307 -14.92 -1.10 21.96
C PHE A 307 -16.09 -0.45 22.71
N ARG A 308 -17.20 -1.18 22.92
CA ARG A 308 -18.32 -0.76 23.80
C ARG A 308 -18.05 -1.05 25.28
N ARG A 309 -16.96 -1.75 25.60
CA ARG A 309 -16.52 -2.05 26.98
C ARG A 309 -15.35 -1.15 27.37
N LEU A 310 -15.14 -0.99 28.67
CA LEU A 310 -13.97 -0.26 29.18
C LEU A 310 -12.71 -1.12 28.97
N PRO A 311 -11.65 -0.59 28.36
CA PRO A 311 -10.39 -1.32 28.17
C PRO A 311 -9.69 -1.55 29.50
N ARG A 312 -8.97 -2.67 29.61
CA ARG A 312 -7.96 -2.85 30.65
C ARG A 312 -6.77 -1.96 30.30
N ILE A 313 -6.48 -0.99 31.16
CA ILE A 313 -5.29 -0.14 31.05
C ILE A 313 -4.18 -0.74 31.91
N ILE A 314 -2.94 -0.70 31.42
CA ILE A 314 -1.73 -1.04 32.17
C ILE A 314 -0.70 0.08 31.98
N GLY A 315 0.01 0.44 33.05
CA GLY A 315 1.10 1.43 33.03
C GLY A 315 0.76 2.78 33.67
N ASP A 316 -0.42 2.91 34.27
CA ASP A 316 -0.80 4.15 34.96
C ASP A 316 -0.25 4.20 36.39
N ASP A 317 -0.56 5.26 37.15
CA ASP A 317 0.19 5.59 38.36
C ASP A 317 0.24 4.51 39.47
N ASN A 318 -0.73 3.58 39.48
CA ASN A 318 -0.86 2.49 40.46
C ASN A 318 -0.35 1.11 39.98
N ASP A 319 0.22 1.01 38.76
CA ASP A 319 0.72 -0.26 38.22
C ASP A 319 2.19 -0.55 38.60
N GLU A 320 2.49 -1.79 38.98
CA GLU A 320 3.87 -2.28 39.15
C GLU A 320 4.63 -2.38 37.81
N ILE A 321 3.94 -2.30 36.66
CA ILE A 321 4.55 -2.29 35.32
C ILE A 321 4.60 -0.84 34.83
N SER A 322 5.74 -0.19 34.97
CA SER A 322 6.02 1.05 34.24
C SER A 322 6.51 0.77 32.82
N PHE A 323 6.28 1.71 31.89
CA PHE A 323 6.85 1.72 30.55
C PHE A 323 7.74 2.95 30.33
N CYS A 324 8.68 2.91 29.37
CA CYS A 324 9.55 4.05 29.02
C CYS A 324 9.80 4.12 27.50
N CYS A 325 8.96 4.86 26.79
CA CYS A 325 8.74 4.73 25.33
C CYS A 325 8.32 3.31 24.90
N PRO A 326 7.10 2.84 25.26
CA PRO A 326 6.51 1.64 24.67
C PRO A 326 6.14 1.92 23.21
N SER A 327 6.68 1.13 22.30
CA SER A 327 6.66 1.42 20.86
C SER A 327 5.80 0.41 20.11
N GLY A 328 6.38 -0.68 19.61
CA GLY A 328 5.63 -1.81 19.04
C GLY A 328 4.94 -2.66 20.10
N VAL A 329 3.83 -3.29 19.70
CA VAL A 329 3.10 -4.28 20.50
C VAL A 329 2.70 -5.45 19.61
N ALA A 330 2.69 -6.66 20.16
CA ALA A 330 2.23 -7.88 19.51
C ALA A 330 1.57 -8.82 20.52
N ILE A 331 0.84 -9.83 20.05
CA ILE A 331 0.26 -10.86 20.91
C ILE A 331 0.43 -12.25 20.29
N SER A 332 0.73 -13.22 21.14
CA SER A 332 0.84 -14.64 20.78
C SER A 332 -0.50 -15.36 20.86
N LYS A 333 -0.59 -16.52 20.19
CA LYS A 333 -1.75 -17.43 20.25
C LYS A 333 -2.09 -17.93 21.67
N THR A 334 -1.14 -17.89 22.60
CA THR A 334 -1.34 -18.24 24.02
C THR A 334 -1.84 -17.07 24.87
N GLY A 335 -2.03 -15.88 24.29
CA GLY A 335 -2.48 -14.69 25.00
C GLY A 335 -1.38 -13.94 25.77
N LEU A 336 -0.09 -14.23 25.51
CA LEU A 336 1.00 -13.38 25.98
C LEU A 336 1.17 -12.19 25.03
N ILE A 337 1.04 -10.98 25.57
CA ILE A 337 1.31 -9.69 24.91
C ILE A 337 2.80 -9.39 25.07
N TYR A 338 3.41 -8.89 24.00
CA TYR A 338 4.80 -8.45 23.95
C TYR A 338 4.83 -6.96 23.62
N VAL A 339 5.47 -6.14 24.47
CA VAL A 339 5.62 -4.69 24.24
C VAL A 339 7.09 -4.35 24.14
N ALA A 340 7.51 -3.74 23.02
CA ALA A 340 8.86 -3.24 22.83
C ALA A 340 9.02 -1.90 23.57
N ASP A 341 9.83 -1.90 24.64
CA ASP A 341 10.04 -0.75 25.50
C ASP A 341 11.44 -0.18 25.26
N GLN A 342 11.47 0.93 24.52
CA GLN A 342 12.69 1.39 23.84
C GLN A 342 13.73 1.94 24.82
N GLN A 343 13.31 2.70 25.84
CA GLN A 343 14.22 3.31 26.81
C GLN A 343 14.50 2.38 28.01
N ASN A 344 13.57 1.47 28.38
CA ASN A 344 13.90 0.37 29.31
C ASN A 344 14.73 -0.74 28.65
N GLN A 345 15.08 -0.64 27.36
CA GLN A 345 15.94 -1.58 26.63
C GLN A 345 15.49 -3.05 26.72
N CYS A 346 14.17 -3.28 26.74
CA CYS A 346 13.57 -4.60 26.92
C CYS A 346 12.31 -4.81 26.08
N VAL A 347 11.93 -6.08 25.90
CA VAL A 347 10.55 -6.45 25.54
C VAL A 347 9.88 -6.95 26.80
N LYS A 348 8.75 -6.35 27.20
CA LYS A 348 7.97 -6.79 28.37
C LYS A 348 6.90 -7.78 27.93
N ILE A 349 6.78 -8.90 28.65
CA ILE A 349 5.72 -9.90 28.44
C ILE A 349 4.61 -9.71 29.48
N ILE A 350 3.36 -9.66 29.02
CA ILE A 350 2.17 -9.40 29.85
C ILE A 350 1.04 -10.35 29.42
N PRO A 351 0.49 -11.19 30.33
CA PRO A 351 -0.70 -11.98 30.02
C PRO A 351 -1.94 -11.09 29.76
N LEU A 352 -2.61 -11.31 28.63
CA LEU A 352 -3.89 -10.69 28.24
C LEU A 352 -4.92 -10.82 29.37
N LEU A 353 -4.98 -12.03 29.97
CA LEU A 353 -5.82 -12.36 31.11
C LEU A 353 -4.93 -12.63 32.35
N GLY A 354 -5.24 -11.99 33.47
CA GLY A 354 -4.62 -12.26 34.77
C GLY A 354 -3.63 -11.19 35.27
N SER A 355 -3.25 -11.33 36.55
CA SER A 355 -2.48 -10.35 37.32
C SER A 355 -1.01 -10.71 37.54
N LYS A 356 -0.62 -11.98 37.37
CA LYS A 356 0.77 -12.43 37.55
C LYS A 356 1.62 -12.13 36.32
N LYS A 357 2.87 -11.75 36.57
CA LYS A 357 3.77 -11.09 35.64
C LYS A 357 5.03 -11.95 35.48
N GLN A 358 5.48 -12.12 34.24
CA GLN A 358 6.81 -12.65 33.94
C GLN A 358 7.52 -11.64 33.05
N ILE A 359 8.38 -10.82 33.64
CA ILE A 359 9.35 -10.03 32.90
C ILE A 359 10.49 -10.99 32.51
N LEU A 360 10.23 -11.84 31.51
CA LEU A 360 11.32 -12.48 30.77
C LEU A 360 11.94 -11.38 29.91
N SER A 361 13.13 -10.94 30.29
CA SER A 361 13.87 -9.90 29.57
C SER A 361 15.33 -10.28 29.45
N ARG A 362 15.72 -10.73 28.25
CA ARG A 362 17.07 -10.47 27.75
C ARG A 362 17.24 -8.97 27.50
N PRO A 363 18.47 -8.42 27.53
CA PRO A 363 18.72 -7.07 27.04
C PRO A 363 18.45 -6.96 25.52
N PHE A 364 17.96 -5.79 25.10
CA PHE A 364 17.73 -5.40 23.71
C PHE A 364 18.26 -3.99 23.44
N ASN A 365 18.92 -3.76 22.32
CA ASN A 365 19.49 -2.44 21.99
C ASN A 365 18.44 -1.51 21.36
N ARG A 366 17.64 -0.86 22.23
CA ARG A 366 16.55 0.05 21.85
C ARG A 366 15.54 -0.63 20.91
N PRO A 367 14.78 -1.65 21.40
CA PRO A 367 13.80 -2.37 20.59
C PRO A 367 12.67 -1.43 20.15
N LYS A 368 12.09 -1.70 18.97
CA LYS A 368 11.05 -0.85 18.35
C LYS A 368 9.84 -1.64 17.87
N GLY A 369 9.98 -2.36 16.77
CA GLY A 369 8.97 -3.28 16.28
C GLY A 369 9.07 -4.60 17.05
N VAL A 370 7.93 -5.15 17.44
CA VAL A 370 7.81 -6.53 17.88
C VAL A 370 6.64 -7.17 17.16
N HIS A 371 6.77 -8.43 16.78
CA HIS A 371 5.75 -9.25 16.14
C HIS A 371 5.89 -10.69 16.63
N VAL A 372 4.79 -11.45 16.65
CA VAL A 372 4.80 -12.89 16.93
C VAL A 372 4.19 -13.59 15.73
N ASP A 373 4.91 -14.53 15.12
CA ASP A 373 4.43 -15.23 13.93
C ASP A 373 3.53 -16.44 14.25
N GLU A 374 2.96 -17.03 13.21
CA GLU A 374 2.04 -18.17 13.31
C GLU A 374 2.66 -19.42 13.96
N HIS A 375 4.00 -19.51 14.01
CA HIS A 375 4.77 -20.59 14.63
C HIS A 375 5.20 -20.25 16.07
N GLY A 376 4.90 -19.05 16.57
CA GLY A 376 5.29 -18.57 17.89
C GLY A 376 6.69 -17.98 17.96
N ARG A 377 7.38 -17.76 16.83
CA ARG A 377 8.67 -17.06 16.82
C ARG A 377 8.43 -15.58 17.10
N ILE A 378 9.28 -14.98 17.92
CA ILE A 378 9.19 -13.57 18.28
C ILE A 378 10.20 -12.78 17.46
N LEU A 379 9.70 -11.85 16.66
CA LEU A 379 10.48 -10.99 15.78
C LEU A 379 10.63 -9.62 16.44
N VAL A 380 11.87 -9.13 16.60
CA VAL A 380 12.14 -7.82 17.24
C VAL A 380 13.14 -7.02 16.42
N THR A 381 12.77 -5.81 16.00
CA THR A 381 13.74 -4.87 15.42
C THR A 381 14.44 -4.10 16.54
N GLU A 382 15.77 -4.11 16.51
CA GLU A 382 16.63 -3.36 17.43
C GLU A 382 17.80 -2.72 16.66
N HIS A 383 18.18 -1.50 17.06
CA HIS A 383 19.25 -0.72 16.45
C HIS A 383 19.19 -0.64 14.90
N ASN A 384 19.86 -1.55 14.20
CA ASN A 384 19.94 -1.68 12.73
C ASN A 384 19.80 -3.16 12.27
N ARG A 385 19.02 -3.98 13.00
CA ARG A 385 18.86 -5.42 12.77
C ARG A 385 17.43 -5.89 13.01
N LEU A 386 17.08 -7.05 12.44
CA LEU A 386 15.96 -7.87 12.90
C LEU A 386 16.50 -9.08 13.68
N LEU A 387 15.98 -9.30 14.89
CA LEU A 387 16.16 -10.52 15.65
C LEU A 387 14.96 -11.46 15.45
N ILE A 388 15.24 -12.75 15.41
CA ILE A 388 14.27 -13.85 15.40
C ILE A 388 14.56 -14.70 16.62
N LEU A 389 13.56 -14.86 17.49
CA LEU A 389 13.66 -15.51 18.79
C LEU A 389 12.68 -16.68 18.91
N ASP A 390 12.94 -17.59 19.85
CA ASP A 390 11.92 -18.51 20.34
C ASP A 390 10.97 -17.83 21.34
N ASN A 391 9.97 -18.56 21.83
CA ASN A 391 8.98 -18.05 22.76
C ASN A 391 9.53 -17.79 24.18
N GLU A 392 10.73 -18.29 24.50
CA GLU A 392 11.53 -17.98 25.69
C GLU A 392 12.46 -16.75 25.52
N LEU A 393 12.45 -16.10 24.34
CA LEU A 393 13.31 -14.97 23.92
C LEU A 393 14.80 -15.29 23.66
N ASN A 394 15.20 -16.55 23.55
CA ASN A 394 16.55 -16.91 23.12
C ASN A 394 16.77 -16.51 21.65
N LEU A 395 18.00 -16.15 21.29
CA LEU A 395 18.32 -15.74 19.92
C LEU A 395 18.45 -16.97 18.99
N LEU A 396 17.45 -17.19 18.13
CA LEU A 396 17.55 -18.18 17.05
C LEU A 396 18.39 -17.66 15.88
N LYS A 397 18.16 -16.40 15.48
CA LYS A 397 18.89 -15.76 14.38
C LYS A 397 18.81 -14.23 14.48
N ALA A 398 19.85 -13.55 13.98
CA ALA A 398 19.78 -12.13 13.63
C ALA A 398 20.00 -11.98 12.12
N ILE A 399 19.34 -11.00 11.50
CA ILE A 399 19.58 -10.61 10.11
C ILE A 399 19.77 -9.09 9.98
N GLY A 400 20.58 -8.72 8.98
CA GLY A 400 20.93 -7.35 8.64
C GLY A 400 21.99 -6.69 9.53
N GLU A 401 22.48 -5.57 9.01
CA GLU A 401 23.48 -4.69 9.60
C GLU A 401 23.24 -3.25 9.10
N HIS A 402 23.95 -2.26 9.63
CA HIS A 402 23.76 -0.86 9.24
C HIS A 402 24.20 -0.61 7.77
N GLY A 403 23.26 -0.21 6.92
CA GLY A 403 23.55 0.16 5.54
C GLY A 403 22.29 0.43 4.69
N SER A 404 22.44 0.27 3.37
CA SER A 404 21.42 0.65 2.38
C SER A 404 21.31 -0.31 1.19
N LYS A 405 22.10 -1.37 1.11
CA LYS A 405 21.91 -2.46 0.13
C LYS A 405 20.74 -3.36 0.55
N ALA A 406 20.33 -4.25 -0.33
CA ALA A 406 19.38 -5.33 -0.02
C ALA A 406 19.91 -6.20 1.13
N GLY A 407 19.13 -6.35 2.20
CA GLY A 407 19.52 -7.05 3.43
C GLY A 407 20.21 -6.19 4.49
N GLU A 408 20.64 -4.98 4.17
CA GLU A 408 21.12 -3.98 5.13
C GLU A 408 19.96 -3.09 5.59
N PHE A 409 19.99 -2.58 6.82
CA PHE A 409 18.94 -1.70 7.37
C PHE A 409 19.51 -0.38 7.88
N ASN A 410 18.68 0.65 7.94
CA ASN A 410 18.98 1.94 8.54
C ASN A 410 17.78 2.38 9.40
N VAL A 411 17.92 2.20 10.71
CA VAL A 411 16.90 2.52 11.72
C VAL A 411 15.56 1.79 11.42
N PRO A 412 15.54 0.45 11.25
CA PRO A 412 14.30 -0.29 11.00
C PRO A 412 13.31 -0.14 12.17
N TRP A 413 12.00 -0.15 11.86
CA TRP A 413 10.91 -0.02 12.84
C TRP A 413 9.94 -1.20 12.76
N GLY A 414 8.76 -1.03 12.16
CA GLY A 414 7.74 -2.08 12.10
C GLY A 414 8.25 -3.36 11.44
N VAL A 415 7.82 -4.49 12.00
CA VAL A 415 8.04 -5.83 11.44
C VAL A 415 6.72 -6.60 11.51
N THR A 416 6.44 -7.43 10.51
CA THR A 416 5.31 -8.36 10.50
C THR A 416 5.62 -9.58 9.62
N THR A 417 4.72 -10.57 9.58
CA THR A 417 4.85 -11.76 8.72
C THR A 417 3.58 -12.07 7.93
N ASP A 418 3.72 -12.67 6.75
CA ASP A 418 2.60 -13.35 6.09
C ASP A 418 2.43 -14.80 6.60
N SER A 419 1.41 -15.50 6.10
CA SER A 419 1.10 -16.89 6.49
C SER A 419 2.13 -17.93 6.05
N LEU A 420 3.06 -17.57 5.15
CA LEU A 420 4.23 -18.40 4.81
C LEU A 420 5.44 -18.04 5.70
N SER A 421 5.25 -17.19 6.70
CA SER A 421 6.28 -16.66 7.59
C SER A 421 7.39 -15.87 6.87
N ASN A 422 7.11 -15.33 5.68
CA ASN A 422 7.97 -14.31 5.08
C ASN A 422 7.90 -13.05 5.96
N MET A 423 9.04 -12.42 6.21
CA MET A 423 9.16 -11.27 7.12
C MET A 423 9.18 -9.97 6.32
N TYR A 424 8.42 -8.98 6.77
CA TYR A 424 8.30 -7.66 6.15
C TYR A 424 8.78 -6.60 7.16
N ILE A 425 9.70 -5.72 6.77
CA ILE A 425 10.34 -4.74 7.66
C ILE A 425 10.22 -3.34 7.05
N CYS A 426 9.77 -2.36 7.85
CA CYS A 426 9.90 -0.93 7.56
C CYS A 426 11.34 -0.47 7.81
N ASP A 427 12.07 -0.11 6.75
CA ASP A 427 13.46 0.33 6.78
C ASP A 427 13.51 1.87 6.73
N GLN A 428 13.17 2.49 7.87
CA GLN A 428 12.66 3.88 7.92
C GLN A 428 13.60 4.93 7.30
N MET A 429 14.89 4.96 7.66
CA MET A 429 15.80 5.99 7.12
C MET A 429 16.23 5.71 5.67
N ASN A 430 16.04 4.49 5.18
CA ASN A 430 16.20 4.16 3.75
C ASN A 430 14.90 4.39 2.96
N ASN A 431 13.80 4.80 3.63
CA ASN A 431 12.49 5.08 3.03
C ASN A 431 11.93 3.94 2.16
N ARG A 432 12.13 2.68 2.59
CA ARG A 432 11.72 1.47 1.85
C ARG A 432 11.13 0.40 2.76
N ILE A 433 10.46 -0.57 2.15
CA ILE A 433 10.08 -1.85 2.75
C ILE A 433 11.00 -2.94 2.19
N GLN A 434 11.47 -3.83 3.07
CA GLN A 434 12.19 -5.05 2.66
C GLN A 434 11.41 -6.30 3.09
N LYS A 435 11.41 -7.32 2.22
CA LYS A 435 10.78 -8.62 2.44
C LYS A 435 11.82 -9.74 2.38
N PHE A 436 11.76 -10.67 3.34
CA PHE A 436 12.65 -11.82 3.50
C PHE A 436 11.85 -13.12 3.59
N ASP A 437 12.45 -14.26 3.25
CA ASP A 437 11.83 -15.57 3.48
C ASP A 437 11.88 -15.95 4.98
N ALA A 438 11.23 -17.07 5.35
CA ALA A 438 11.20 -17.53 6.74
C ALA A 438 12.58 -17.92 7.30
N ASP A 439 13.56 -18.21 6.44
CA ASP A 439 14.97 -18.44 6.79
C ASP A 439 15.76 -17.11 6.93
N GLY A 440 15.18 -15.96 6.56
CA GLY A 440 15.84 -14.66 6.58
C GLY A 440 16.74 -14.38 5.37
N ARG A 441 16.53 -15.04 4.22
CA ARG A 441 17.13 -14.61 2.94
C ARG A 441 16.34 -13.44 2.37
N PHE A 442 17.02 -12.44 1.83
CA PHE A 442 16.36 -11.32 1.15
C PHE A 442 15.56 -11.80 -0.07
N LEU A 443 14.29 -11.44 -0.15
CA LEU A 443 13.43 -11.69 -1.31
C LEU A 443 13.37 -10.46 -2.21
N LEU A 444 12.77 -9.36 -1.73
CA LEU A 444 12.50 -8.16 -2.52
C LEU A 444 12.40 -6.91 -1.65
N GLU A 445 12.46 -5.75 -2.29
CA GLU A 445 12.27 -4.45 -1.67
C GLU A 445 11.46 -3.54 -2.58
N TRP A 446 10.77 -2.55 -2.00
CA TRP A 446 10.09 -1.48 -2.72
C TRP A 446 10.02 -0.22 -1.85
N GLY A 447 9.80 0.93 -2.50
CA GLY A 447 9.87 2.23 -1.84
C GLY A 447 11.22 2.94 -2.00
N TYR A 448 11.17 4.25 -1.97
CA TYR A 448 12.31 5.17 -1.88
C TYR A 448 11.81 6.55 -1.40
N GLU A 449 12.71 7.46 -1.04
CA GLU A 449 12.35 8.78 -0.49
C GLU A 449 11.45 9.58 -1.46
N GLY A 450 10.28 10.01 -0.99
CA GLY A 450 9.41 10.96 -1.69
C GLY A 450 7.93 10.89 -1.32
N GLU A 451 7.15 11.74 -2.00
CA GLU A 451 5.74 12.02 -1.70
C GLU A 451 4.74 11.34 -2.66
N HIS A 452 5.21 10.69 -3.75
CA HIS A 452 4.32 10.10 -4.77
C HIS A 452 3.88 8.67 -4.41
N GLN A 453 3.06 8.05 -5.28
CA GLN A 453 2.62 6.66 -5.14
C GLN A 453 3.82 5.71 -5.11
N GLY A 454 3.89 4.82 -4.11
CA GLY A 454 4.99 3.88 -3.94
C GLY A 454 6.32 4.51 -3.51
N GLN A 455 6.35 5.81 -3.20
CA GLN A 455 7.43 6.48 -2.47
C GLN A 455 7.03 6.61 -1.00
N PHE A 456 8.00 6.70 -0.09
CA PHE A 456 7.75 6.90 1.33
C PHE A 456 8.54 8.07 1.89
N TYR A 457 8.06 8.63 3.00
CA TYR A 457 8.83 9.52 3.86
C TYR A 457 8.66 9.08 5.32
N TYR A 458 9.69 8.35 5.78
CA TYR A 458 9.79 7.69 7.08
C TYR A 458 8.70 6.62 7.30
N PRO A 459 8.66 5.54 6.51
CA PRO A 459 7.68 4.45 6.70
C PRO A 459 7.88 3.79 8.07
N HIS A 460 6.81 3.67 8.86
CA HIS A 460 6.91 3.42 10.30
C HIS A 460 6.48 2.01 10.72
N PHE A 461 5.22 1.65 10.48
CA PHE A 461 4.68 0.30 10.71
C PHE A 461 4.12 -0.33 9.43
N ILE A 462 4.01 -1.65 9.46
CA ILE A 462 3.56 -2.49 8.36
C ILE A 462 2.70 -3.63 8.90
N SER A 463 1.62 -3.95 8.19
CA SER A 463 0.74 -5.09 8.49
C SER A 463 0.34 -5.79 7.19
N VAL A 464 0.04 -7.09 7.25
CA VAL A 464 -0.22 -7.93 6.07
C VAL A 464 -1.42 -8.85 6.33
N SER A 465 -2.34 -8.92 5.37
CA SER A 465 -3.46 -9.88 5.37
C SER A 465 -3.63 -10.46 3.96
N GLY A 466 -3.37 -11.77 3.82
CA GLY A 466 -3.37 -12.44 2.52
C GLY A 466 -2.37 -11.82 1.53
N ASN A 467 -2.89 -11.16 0.49
CA ASN A 467 -2.09 -10.43 -0.50
C ASN A 467 -1.97 -8.92 -0.19
N ARG A 468 -2.78 -8.36 0.72
CA ARG A 468 -2.83 -6.93 1.04
C ARG A 468 -1.74 -6.59 2.05
N VAL A 469 -0.91 -5.60 1.75
CA VAL A 469 0.11 -5.03 2.64
C VAL A 469 -0.25 -3.57 2.90
N ALA A 470 -0.34 -3.16 4.16
CA ALA A 470 -0.61 -1.78 4.56
C ALA A 470 0.60 -1.21 5.28
N VAL A 471 1.03 -0.01 4.88
CA VAL A 471 2.21 0.67 5.40
C VAL A 471 1.83 2.07 5.85
N SER A 472 2.19 2.46 7.08
CA SER A 472 2.08 3.85 7.52
C SER A 472 3.25 4.67 7.01
N ASP A 473 2.92 5.72 6.27
CA ASP A 473 3.85 6.59 5.57
C ASP A 473 3.90 7.93 6.32
N GLN A 474 4.61 7.90 7.46
CA GLN A 474 4.45 8.82 8.59
C GLN A 474 4.44 10.29 8.18
N LEU A 475 5.51 10.76 7.53
CA LEU A 475 5.69 12.18 7.20
C LEU A 475 5.02 12.58 5.87
N ASN A 476 4.38 11.63 5.19
CA ASN A 476 3.47 11.86 4.07
C ASN A 476 1.99 11.84 4.51
N HIS A 477 1.71 11.71 5.81
CA HIS A 477 0.36 11.81 6.40
C HIS A 477 -0.68 10.88 5.76
N ARG A 478 -0.30 9.62 5.48
CA ARG A 478 -1.14 8.64 4.79
C ARG A 478 -0.81 7.20 5.16
N ILE A 479 -1.73 6.30 4.86
CA ILE A 479 -1.45 4.86 4.74
C ILE A 479 -1.34 4.53 3.24
N GLN A 480 -0.37 3.71 2.85
CA GLN A 480 -0.29 3.16 1.48
C GLN A 480 -0.53 1.65 1.48
N ILE A 481 -1.31 1.19 0.50
CA ILE A 481 -1.70 -0.21 0.31
C ILE A 481 -0.98 -0.78 -0.90
N PHE A 482 -0.40 -1.98 -0.74
CA PHE A 482 0.37 -2.70 -1.75
C PHE A 482 -0.06 -4.17 -1.86
N ASP A 483 0.36 -4.86 -2.92
CA ASP A 483 0.37 -6.32 -2.97
C ASP A 483 1.60 -6.93 -2.26
N CYS A 484 1.62 -8.24 -2.04
CA CYS A 484 2.75 -8.91 -1.38
C CYS A 484 4.03 -9.03 -2.23
N PHE A 485 4.05 -8.36 -3.39
CA PHE A 485 5.19 -8.21 -4.31
C PHE A 485 5.71 -6.76 -4.37
N GLY A 486 5.04 -5.81 -3.69
CA GLY A 486 5.41 -4.39 -3.63
C GLY A 486 4.74 -3.50 -4.67
N ASN A 487 3.74 -3.99 -5.42
CA ASN A 487 2.98 -3.16 -6.35
C ASN A 487 1.99 -2.28 -5.57
N TYR A 488 1.99 -0.97 -5.82
CA TYR A 488 1.04 -0.03 -5.20
C TYR A 488 -0.40 -0.26 -5.70
N HIS A 489 -1.36 -0.20 -4.78
CA HIS A 489 -2.79 -0.25 -5.07
C HIS A 489 -3.45 1.13 -4.91
N TYR A 490 -3.46 1.67 -3.69
CA TYR A 490 -4.05 2.96 -3.35
C TYR A 490 -3.48 3.51 -2.03
N LYS A 491 -3.83 4.76 -1.69
CA LYS A 491 -3.57 5.37 -0.38
C LYS A 491 -4.88 5.61 0.37
N LEU A 492 -4.81 5.61 1.70
CA LEU A 492 -5.85 6.18 2.56
C LEU A 492 -5.36 7.47 3.19
N GLY A 493 -6.27 8.43 3.28
CA GLY A 493 -6.09 9.71 3.94
C GLY A 493 -5.08 10.67 3.32
N GLU A 494 -4.92 11.79 4.02
CA GLU A 494 -4.12 12.96 3.69
C GLU A 494 -3.89 13.77 4.97
N VAL A 495 -3.07 14.83 4.91
CA VAL A 495 -2.79 15.68 6.07
C VAL A 495 -4.04 16.41 6.57
N GLY A 496 -4.35 16.21 7.86
CA GLY A 496 -5.43 16.94 8.53
C GLY A 496 -5.98 16.23 9.77
N ASN A 497 -7.11 16.75 10.25
CA ASN A 497 -7.69 16.40 11.55
C ASN A 497 -9.11 15.85 11.43
N GLU A 498 -9.77 15.96 10.27
CA GLU A 498 -11.11 15.39 10.07
C GLU A 498 -11.05 13.85 10.01
N PRO A 499 -12.15 13.13 10.27
CA PRO A 499 -12.21 11.68 10.06
C PRO A 499 -11.74 11.30 8.65
N GLY A 500 -10.86 10.30 8.56
CA GLY A 500 -10.20 9.87 7.32
C GLY A 500 -8.91 10.63 6.95
N GLN A 501 -8.65 11.78 7.58
CA GLN A 501 -7.35 12.47 7.50
C GLN A 501 -6.40 11.99 8.61
N PHE A 502 -5.11 12.26 8.47
CA PHE A 502 -4.07 11.83 9.41
C PHE A 502 -3.06 12.94 9.74
N SER A 503 -2.53 12.89 10.96
CA SER A 503 -1.40 13.67 11.46
C SER A 503 -0.35 12.73 12.03
N CYS A 504 0.68 12.44 11.22
CA CYS A 504 1.70 11.43 11.50
C CYS A 504 1.10 10.05 11.87
N PRO A 505 0.56 9.25 10.93
CA PRO A 505 0.06 7.91 11.25
C PRO A 505 1.22 6.97 11.64
N PHE A 506 1.07 6.25 12.75
CA PHE A 506 2.06 5.30 13.28
C PHE A 506 1.58 3.86 13.08
N GLY A 507 0.95 3.24 14.08
CA GLY A 507 0.53 1.83 14.03
C GLY A 507 -0.52 1.56 12.96
N VAL A 508 -0.43 0.42 12.30
CA VAL A 508 -1.42 -0.07 11.34
C VAL A 508 -1.65 -1.56 11.55
N CYS A 509 -2.90 -2.01 11.45
CA CYS A 509 -3.31 -3.41 11.47
C CYS A 509 -4.29 -3.69 10.34
N ILE A 510 -4.24 -4.89 9.75
CA ILE A 510 -5.26 -5.40 8.83
C ILE A 510 -5.91 -6.64 9.45
N ASP A 511 -7.22 -6.78 9.31
CA ASP A 511 -7.96 -8.00 9.68
C ASP A 511 -8.15 -8.97 8.48
N ALA A 512 -8.82 -10.11 8.71
CA ALA A 512 -9.08 -11.13 7.69
C ALA A 512 -10.14 -10.74 6.65
N ASN A 513 -10.96 -9.72 6.93
CA ASN A 513 -11.91 -9.14 5.99
C ASN A 513 -11.27 -7.99 5.16
N ASN A 514 -10.02 -7.61 5.48
CA ASN A 514 -9.26 -6.47 4.95
C ASN A 514 -9.60 -5.11 5.56
N HIS A 515 -10.35 -5.08 6.67
CA HIS A 515 -10.58 -3.86 7.43
C HIS A 515 -9.26 -3.40 8.07
N LEU A 516 -9.08 -2.08 8.20
CA LEU A 516 -7.84 -1.46 8.65
C LEU A 516 -8.06 -0.69 9.95
N VAL A 517 -7.12 -0.83 10.88
CA VAL A 517 -7.06 -0.01 12.10
C VAL A 517 -5.77 0.80 12.07
N VAL A 518 -5.87 2.12 12.28
CA VAL A 518 -4.77 3.08 12.14
C VAL A 518 -4.65 3.94 13.39
N ALA A 519 -3.44 3.99 13.98
CA ALA A 519 -3.10 4.91 15.04
C ALA A 519 -2.63 6.25 14.45
N ASP A 520 -3.42 7.29 14.67
CA ASP A 520 -3.23 8.63 14.15
C ASP A 520 -2.56 9.49 15.24
N HIS A 521 -1.22 9.44 15.29
CA HIS A 521 -0.42 9.75 16.49
C HIS A 521 -0.61 11.18 17.00
N ASP A 522 -0.41 12.18 16.14
CA ASP A 522 -0.45 13.59 16.57
C ASP A 522 -1.89 14.11 16.70
N ASN A 523 -2.88 13.40 16.13
CA ASN A 523 -4.31 13.62 16.37
C ASN A 523 -4.85 12.85 17.59
N ASN A 524 -4.03 12.02 18.26
CA ASN A 524 -4.36 11.27 19.48
C ASN A 524 -5.59 10.36 19.36
N ARG A 525 -5.79 9.69 18.22
CA ARG A 525 -6.98 8.87 17.95
C ARG A 525 -6.68 7.60 17.17
N VAL A 526 -7.55 6.59 17.28
CA VAL A 526 -7.48 5.38 16.44
C VAL A 526 -8.67 5.35 15.50
N GLN A 527 -8.41 5.19 14.20
CA GLN A 527 -9.42 5.19 13.15
C GLN A 527 -9.56 3.79 12.53
N PHE A 528 -10.79 3.37 12.27
CA PHE A 528 -11.15 2.09 11.66
C PHE A 528 -11.73 2.35 10.28
N PHE A 529 -11.29 1.57 9.30
CA PHE A 529 -11.73 1.64 7.91
C PHE A 529 -12.14 0.26 7.42
N ASP A 530 -13.13 0.21 6.54
CA ASP A 530 -13.61 -1.02 5.93
C ASP A 530 -12.62 -1.59 4.88
N ALA A 531 -13.03 -2.64 4.18
CA ALA A 531 -12.24 -3.21 3.10
C ALA A 531 -11.98 -2.23 1.93
N ASN A 532 -12.89 -1.29 1.65
CA ASN A 532 -12.80 -0.32 0.56
C ASN A 532 -11.90 0.88 0.92
N GLY A 533 -11.97 1.34 2.17
CA GLY A 533 -11.31 2.56 2.65
C GLY A 533 -12.24 3.57 3.31
N ASP A 534 -13.52 3.26 3.49
CA ASP A 534 -14.51 4.11 4.13
C ASP A 534 -14.45 3.96 5.67
N ILE A 535 -14.75 5.03 6.40
CA ILE A 535 -14.57 5.08 7.86
C ILE A 535 -15.73 4.38 8.58
N GLU A 536 -15.41 3.46 9.49
CA GLU A 536 -16.41 2.73 10.29
C GLU A 536 -16.52 3.22 11.74
N LEU A 537 -15.39 3.60 12.34
CA LEU A 537 -15.31 3.98 13.75
C LEU A 537 -14.07 4.87 14.01
N VAL A 538 -14.21 5.82 14.93
CA VAL A 538 -13.09 6.57 15.52
C VAL A 538 -13.12 6.38 17.03
N LEU A 539 -11.95 6.14 17.63
CA LEU A 539 -11.73 6.08 19.07
C LEU A 539 -10.85 7.25 19.50
N ASP A 540 -11.45 8.20 20.19
CA ASP A 540 -10.81 9.40 20.75
C ASP A 540 -11.56 9.89 22.00
N GLN A 541 -11.06 10.97 22.60
CA GLN A 541 -11.63 11.55 23.82
C GLN A 541 -13.05 12.11 23.64
N GLU A 542 -13.47 12.47 22.43
CA GLU A 542 -14.83 12.97 22.15
C GLU A 542 -15.83 11.81 22.10
N ALA A 543 -15.44 10.68 21.48
CA ALA A 543 -16.21 9.43 21.49
C ALA A 543 -16.31 8.82 22.90
N ASN A 544 -15.24 8.89 23.71
CA ASN A 544 -15.26 8.49 25.12
C ASN A 544 -14.13 9.18 25.92
N PRO A 545 -14.42 9.88 27.04
CA PRO A 545 -13.39 10.53 27.86
C PRO A 545 -12.26 9.63 28.38
N LEU A 546 -12.47 8.31 28.42
CA LEU A 546 -11.43 7.33 28.80
C LEU A 546 -10.46 6.99 27.66
N PHE A 547 -10.80 7.31 26.41
CA PHE A 547 -9.93 7.24 25.23
C PHE A 547 -9.14 8.55 25.01
N ASN A 548 -8.86 9.27 26.10
CA ASN A 548 -7.87 10.36 26.17
C ASN A 548 -6.46 9.78 25.97
N PHE A 549 -6.09 9.54 24.71
CA PHE A 549 -4.73 9.19 24.29
C PHE A 549 -3.85 10.45 24.18
N GLN A 550 -2.52 10.28 24.14
CA GLN A 550 -1.54 11.37 24.07
C GLN A 550 -0.37 11.12 23.08
N GLY A 551 -0.38 9.94 22.45
CA GLY A 551 0.56 9.54 21.42
C GLY A 551 0.33 8.09 21.04
N VAL A 552 -0.78 7.80 20.36
CA VAL A 552 -1.11 6.43 19.91
C VAL A 552 -0.02 5.93 18.94
N HIS A 553 0.63 4.83 19.30
CA HIS A 553 1.90 4.44 18.69
C HIS A 553 1.81 3.08 17.99
N GLY A 554 1.84 1.97 18.73
CA GLY A 554 1.75 0.62 18.19
C GLY A 554 0.34 0.05 18.32
N LEU A 555 -0.05 -0.76 17.33
CA LEU A 555 -1.32 -1.50 17.33
C LEU A 555 -1.07 -3.00 17.13
N ALA A 556 -1.91 -3.83 17.74
CA ALA A 556 -2.05 -5.26 17.40
C ALA A 556 -3.48 -5.74 17.66
N LEU A 557 -4.04 -6.53 16.75
CA LEU A 557 -5.33 -7.21 16.95
C LEU A 557 -5.19 -8.39 17.92
N THR A 558 -6.18 -8.62 18.78
CA THR A 558 -6.23 -9.83 19.63
C THR A 558 -6.94 -10.97 18.90
N HIS A 559 -6.65 -12.22 19.28
CA HIS A 559 -7.16 -13.42 18.60
C HIS A 559 -8.69 -13.56 18.63
N ASP A 560 -9.36 -12.79 19.47
CA ASP A 560 -10.80 -12.71 19.68
C ASP A 560 -11.42 -11.38 19.18
N GLY A 561 -10.72 -10.67 18.29
CA GLY A 561 -11.23 -9.50 17.55
C GLY A 561 -11.10 -8.16 18.26
N GLY A 562 -10.44 -8.13 19.41
CA GLY A 562 -10.09 -6.91 20.14
C GLY A 562 -8.81 -6.24 19.63
N LEU A 563 -8.30 -5.28 20.41
CA LEU A 563 -7.19 -4.40 20.02
C LEU A 563 -6.28 -4.07 21.20
N LEU A 564 -4.99 -4.03 20.93
CA LEU A 564 -3.94 -3.53 21.82
C LEU A 564 -3.41 -2.20 21.27
N ILE A 565 -3.25 -1.20 22.14
CA ILE A 565 -2.74 0.14 21.77
C ILE A 565 -1.65 0.55 22.77
N THR A 566 -0.44 0.86 22.28
CA THR A 566 0.56 1.58 23.10
C THR A 566 0.36 3.09 22.96
N ASP A 567 0.40 3.80 24.08
CA ASP A 567 0.08 5.22 24.20
C ASP A 567 1.22 5.99 24.88
N TYR A 568 1.98 6.73 24.08
CA TYR A 568 3.12 7.53 24.49
C TYR A 568 2.68 8.90 25.06
N LYS A 569 2.36 8.94 26.37
CA LYS A 569 2.21 10.22 27.08
C LYS A 569 3.52 11.03 27.01
N ARG A 570 3.49 12.23 26.43
CA ARG A 570 4.67 13.13 26.34
C ARG A 570 5.15 13.66 27.69
N ASN A 571 4.26 13.72 28.68
CA ASN A 571 4.48 14.37 29.98
C ASN A 571 4.35 13.42 31.20
N GLY A 572 4.37 12.09 31.02
CA GLY A 572 4.14 11.16 32.14
C GLY A 572 4.24 9.67 31.77
N LYS A 573 3.74 8.80 32.65
CA LYS A 573 3.76 7.34 32.45
C LYS A 573 2.92 6.94 31.24
N HIS A 574 3.57 6.28 30.27
CA HIS A 574 2.95 5.74 29.06
C HIS A 574 2.09 4.51 29.37
N ARG A 575 1.08 4.23 28.54
CA ARG A 575 0.10 3.17 28.78
C ARG A 575 0.09 2.09 27.69
N LEU A 576 -0.41 0.92 28.06
CA LEU A 576 -0.97 -0.09 27.18
C LEU A 576 -2.48 -0.17 27.43
N PHE A 577 -3.29 0.08 26.40
CA PHE A 577 -4.72 -0.20 26.41
C PHE A 577 -4.98 -1.59 25.82
N ILE A 578 -5.89 -2.34 26.44
CA ILE A 578 -6.28 -3.70 26.05
C ILE A 578 -7.80 -3.74 25.93
N PHE A 579 -8.30 -3.90 24.71
CA PHE A 579 -9.71 -4.20 24.41
C PHE A 579 -9.83 -5.71 24.13
N ALA A 580 -10.61 -6.42 24.96
CA ALA A 580 -10.93 -7.86 24.89
C ALA A 580 -12.25 -8.15 25.62
#